data_AF-A0A8S3G423-F1
#
_entry.id   AF-A0A8S3G423-F1
#
_cell.length_a   1.000
_cell.length_b   1.000
_cell.length_c   1.000
_cell.angle_alpha   90.00
_cell.angle_beta   90.00
_cell.angle_gamma   90.00
#
_symmetry.space_group_name_H-M   'P 1'
#
loop_
_entity.id
_entity.type
_entity.pdbx_description
1 polymer ?
#
loop_
_entity_poly.entity_id
_entity_poly.type
_entity_poly.pdbx_seq_one_letter_code
_entity_poly.pdbx_strand_id
1 'polypeptide(L)'
;MKRLDHQNIVQLKFFFFSSGDKSKEEVYLNLVLEFVPETVYRVARHYTKQKQTIPLLYVKLYMYQLFRALAYIHSFGICHRDIKPQNLLLDPESSILKLCDFGSAKQLIKGEPNVSYICSRYYRAPELIFGAIDYTCYIDVWSSGCVLAELLLGQPIFPGESGVDQLVEIIKVLGTPSREQIRQMNPNYQEFRFPQIKAHPWHKV
;
A
#
# COMPACT_ATOMS: atom_id res chain seq x y z
N MET A 1 -15.72 -5.49 -3.00
CA MET A 1 -15.46 -6.75 -3.73
C MET A 1 -16.57 -7.14 -4.71
N LYS A 2 -17.86 -7.19 -4.34
CA LYS A 2 -18.95 -7.58 -5.29
C LYS A 2 -19.01 -6.80 -6.61
N ARG A 3 -18.56 -5.54 -6.61
CA ARG A 3 -18.54 -4.65 -7.78
C ARG A 3 -17.24 -4.73 -8.59
N LEU A 4 -16.26 -5.53 -8.15
CA LEU A 4 -14.92 -5.56 -8.72
C LEU A 4 -14.78 -6.81 -9.58
N ASP A 5 -14.50 -6.60 -10.87
CA ASP A 5 -14.20 -7.64 -11.84
C ASP A 5 -13.04 -7.18 -12.72
N HIS A 6 -11.84 -7.66 -12.39
CA HIS A 6 -10.61 -7.28 -13.08
C HIS A 6 -9.57 -8.39 -12.93
N GLN A 7 -8.84 -8.71 -14.00
CA GLN A 7 -7.86 -9.81 -14.02
C GLN A 7 -6.78 -9.71 -12.93
N ASN A 8 -6.38 -8.48 -12.55
CA ASN A 8 -5.38 -8.21 -11.52
C ASN A 8 -5.96 -7.92 -10.12
N ILE A 9 -7.21 -8.33 -9.87
CA ILE A 9 -7.84 -8.27 -8.55
C ILE A 9 -8.33 -9.68 -8.20
N VAL A 10 -8.16 -10.10 -6.95
CA VAL A 10 -8.65 -11.41 -6.50
C VAL A 10 -10.17 -11.49 -6.63
N GLN A 11 -10.67 -12.57 -7.24
CA GLN A 11 -12.10 -12.73 -7.45
C GLN A 11 -12.81 -13.14 -6.17
N LEU A 12 -13.91 -12.46 -5.83
CA LEU A 12 -14.89 -12.96 -4.86
C LEU A 12 -15.81 -13.95 -5.55
N LYS A 13 -15.70 -15.24 -5.21
CA LYS A 13 -16.54 -16.30 -5.78
C LYS A 13 -17.89 -16.37 -5.10
N PHE A 14 -17.88 -16.42 -3.77
CA PHE A 14 -19.09 -16.52 -2.93
C PHE A 14 -18.89 -15.78 -1.61
N PHE A 15 -19.98 -15.48 -0.92
CA PHE A 15 -19.95 -15.02 0.46
C PHE A 15 -21.12 -15.65 1.22
N PHE A 16 -20.94 -15.97 2.49
CA PHE A 16 -21.99 -16.53 3.34
C PHE A 16 -21.77 -16.12 4.79
N PHE A 17 -22.83 -16.18 5.59
CA PHE A 17 -22.77 -15.91 7.02
C PHE A 17 -22.75 -17.23 7.81
N SER A 18 -22.00 -17.28 8.90
CA SER A 18 -22.02 -18.39 9.85
C SER A 18 -22.10 -17.87 11.28
N SER A 19 -22.75 -18.62 12.17
CA SER A 19 -22.79 -18.31 13.60
C SER A 19 -21.50 -18.80 14.29
N GLY A 20 -21.07 -18.08 15.34
CA GLY A 20 -19.95 -18.49 16.17
C GLY A 20 -20.28 -19.67 17.07
N ASP A 21 -19.27 -20.50 17.36
CA ASP A 21 -19.42 -21.68 18.21
C ASP A 21 -19.81 -21.32 19.66
N LYS A 22 -19.46 -20.11 20.12
CA LYS A 22 -19.67 -19.66 21.51
C LYS A 22 -20.99 -18.92 21.73
N SER A 23 -21.55 -18.29 20.70
CA SER A 23 -22.79 -17.53 20.80
C SER A 23 -23.49 -17.46 19.44
N LYS A 24 -24.80 -17.69 19.43
CA LYS A 24 -25.64 -17.50 18.23
C LYS A 24 -25.75 -16.03 17.80
N GLU A 25 -25.38 -15.09 18.67
CA GLU A 25 -25.32 -13.66 18.37
C GLU A 25 -24.02 -13.26 17.65
N GLU A 26 -22.99 -14.10 17.73
CA GLU A 26 -21.74 -13.86 17.01
C GLU A 26 -21.93 -14.33 15.57
N VAL A 27 -21.86 -13.39 14.63
CA VAL A 27 -22.05 -13.66 13.20
C VAL A 27 -20.77 -13.33 12.44
N TYR A 28 -20.27 -14.29 11.67
CA TYR A 28 -19.09 -14.17 10.83
C TYR A 28 -19.50 -14.01 9.37
N LEU A 29 -18.90 -13.03 8.69
CA LEU A 29 -18.95 -12.93 7.23
C LEU A 29 -17.79 -13.71 6.64
N ASN A 30 -18.10 -14.77 5.89
CA ASN A 30 -17.11 -15.59 5.20
C ASN A 30 -17.02 -15.15 3.73
N LEU A 31 -15.81 -14.87 3.25
CA LEU A 31 -15.53 -14.51 1.87
C LEU A 31 -14.79 -15.67 1.18
N VAL A 32 -15.42 -16.28 0.18
CA VAL A 32 -14.80 -17.34 -0.63
C VAL A 32 -14.11 -16.69 -1.82
N LEU A 33 -12.79 -16.65 -1.78
CA LEU A 33 -11.98 -15.99 -2.80
C LEU A 33 -11.32 -17.01 -3.75
N GLU A 34 -10.90 -16.54 -4.91
CA GLU A 34 -9.89 -17.21 -5.73
C GLU A 34 -8.62 -17.46 -4.89
N PHE A 35 -8.08 -18.68 -4.98
CA PHE A 35 -6.82 -19.03 -4.33
C PHE A 35 -5.66 -18.69 -5.26
N VAL A 36 -4.65 -18.00 -4.72
CA VAL A 36 -3.40 -17.66 -5.41
C VAL A 36 -2.25 -18.02 -4.45
N PRO A 37 -1.27 -18.84 -4.88
CA PRO A 37 -0.41 -19.58 -3.96
C PRO A 37 0.73 -18.78 -3.31
N GLU A 38 1.17 -17.70 -3.96
CA GLU A 38 2.31 -16.89 -3.50
C GLU A 38 1.95 -15.43 -3.28
N THR A 39 2.89 -14.70 -2.66
CA THR A 39 2.82 -13.24 -2.52
C THR A 39 4.13 -12.60 -2.95
N VAL A 40 4.07 -11.34 -3.39
CA VAL A 40 5.26 -10.54 -3.68
C VAL A 40 6.19 -10.51 -2.45
N TYR A 41 5.65 -10.45 -1.24
CA TYR A 41 6.43 -10.52 0.01
C TYR A 41 7.29 -11.78 0.11
N ARG A 42 6.68 -12.96 -0.12
CA ARG A 42 7.37 -14.25 -0.02
C ARG A 42 8.45 -14.38 -1.11
N VAL A 43 8.14 -13.94 -2.33
CA VAL A 43 9.08 -13.92 -3.44
C VAL A 43 10.26 -13.00 -3.12
N ALA A 44 10.03 -11.75 -2.70
CA ALA A 44 11.09 -10.82 -2.34
C ALA A 44 11.99 -11.40 -1.23
N ARG A 45 11.38 -11.96 -0.18
CA ARG A 45 12.12 -12.60 0.91
C ARG A 45 12.97 -13.80 0.46
N HIS A 46 12.52 -14.56 -0.54
CA HIS A 46 13.29 -15.66 -1.12
C HIS A 46 14.58 -15.15 -1.76
N TYR A 47 14.49 -14.15 -2.64
CA TYR A 47 15.64 -13.52 -3.28
C TYR A 47 16.60 -12.90 -2.26
N THR A 48 16.08 -12.15 -1.29
CA THR A 48 16.90 -11.54 -0.22
C THR A 48 17.67 -12.60 0.57
N LYS A 49 17.04 -13.72 0.95
CA LYS A 49 17.71 -14.83 1.67
C LYS A 49 18.84 -15.45 0.86
N GLN A 50 18.68 -15.51 -0.46
CA GLN A 50 19.70 -16.01 -1.38
C GLN A 50 20.76 -14.96 -1.76
N LYS A 51 20.67 -13.73 -1.20
CA LYS A 51 21.52 -12.59 -1.56
C LYS A 51 21.46 -12.28 -3.07
N GLN A 52 20.30 -12.47 -3.67
CA GLN A 52 20.02 -12.15 -5.07
C GLN A 52 19.00 -11.01 -5.14
N THR A 53 19.00 -10.30 -6.26
CA THR A 53 17.96 -9.33 -6.59
C THR A 53 16.90 -9.99 -7.46
N ILE A 54 15.67 -9.49 -7.36
CA ILE A 54 14.59 -9.94 -8.25
C ILE A 54 14.92 -9.49 -9.68
N PRO A 55 14.86 -10.38 -10.69
CA PRO A 55 15.06 -9.98 -12.07
C PRO A 55 14.13 -8.82 -12.47
N LEU A 56 14.69 -7.81 -13.13
CA LEU A 56 13.98 -6.58 -13.47
C LEU A 56 12.71 -6.81 -14.30
N LEU A 57 12.67 -7.89 -15.09
CA LEU A 57 11.47 -8.30 -15.82
C LEU A 57 10.29 -8.57 -14.88
N TYR A 58 10.51 -9.29 -13.78
CA TYR A 58 9.45 -9.56 -12.80
C TYR A 58 9.02 -8.29 -12.08
N VAL A 59 9.97 -7.41 -11.72
CA VAL A 59 9.64 -6.10 -11.13
C VAL A 59 8.72 -5.30 -12.07
N LYS A 60 9.04 -5.25 -13.37
CA LYS A 60 8.19 -4.59 -14.38
C LYS A 60 6.81 -5.24 -14.48
N LEU A 61 6.74 -6.57 -14.56
CA LEU A 61 5.47 -7.31 -14.66
C LEU A 61 4.58 -7.07 -13.44
N TYR A 62 5.13 -7.16 -12.22
CA TYR A 62 4.37 -7.01 -10.99
C TYR A 62 3.87 -5.57 -10.82
N MET A 63 4.76 -4.59 -11.01
CA MET A 63 4.38 -3.19 -10.83
C MET A 63 3.37 -2.73 -11.88
N TYR A 64 3.52 -3.15 -13.14
CA TYR A 64 2.55 -2.85 -14.19
C TYR A 64 1.14 -3.38 -13.85
N GLN A 65 1.06 -4.64 -13.42
CA GLN A 65 -0.21 -5.27 -13.04
C GLN A 65 -0.83 -4.65 -11.78
N LEU A 66 -0.01 -4.25 -10.81
CA LEU A 66 -0.46 -3.47 -9.64
C LEU A 66 -1.07 -2.14 -10.07
N PHE A 67 -0.39 -1.36 -10.92
CA PHE A 67 -0.92 -0.09 -11.40
C PHE A 67 -2.20 -0.25 -12.24
N ARG A 68 -2.34 -1.35 -13.00
CA ARG A 68 -3.61 -1.67 -13.67
C ARG A 68 -4.75 -1.93 -12.69
N ALA A 69 -4.49 -2.71 -11.63
CA ALA A 69 -5.48 -2.95 -10.57
C ALA A 69 -5.88 -1.65 -9.87
N LEU A 70 -4.91 -0.78 -9.56
CA LEU A 70 -5.14 0.52 -8.94
C LEU A 70 -5.95 1.45 -9.84
N ALA A 71 -5.57 1.58 -11.12
CA ALA A 71 -6.32 2.38 -12.09
C ALA A 71 -7.80 1.95 -12.17
N TYR A 72 -8.04 0.63 -12.16
CA TYR A 72 -9.40 0.09 -12.14
C TYR A 72 -10.17 0.51 -10.88
N ILE A 73 -9.66 0.26 -9.66
CA ILE A 73 -10.39 0.60 -8.43
C ILE A 73 -10.53 2.12 -8.23
N HIS A 74 -9.52 2.90 -8.64
CA HIS A 74 -9.54 4.36 -8.56
C HIS A 74 -10.59 4.96 -9.50
N SER A 75 -10.91 4.33 -10.62
CA SER A 75 -12.02 4.75 -11.51
C SER A 75 -13.40 4.68 -10.84
N PHE A 76 -13.54 3.90 -9.77
CA PHE A 76 -14.75 3.85 -8.94
C PHE A 76 -14.65 4.74 -7.68
N GLY A 77 -13.57 5.52 -7.55
CA GLY A 77 -13.26 6.30 -6.35
C GLY A 77 -12.87 5.44 -5.14
N ILE A 78 -12.55 4.15 -5.35
CA ILE A 78 -12.18 3.22 -4.27
C ILE A 78 -10.67 3.31 -4.06
N CYS A 79 -10.27 3.72 -2.85
CA CYS A 79 -8.88 3.66 -2.40
C CYS A 79 -8.67 2.38 -1.59
N HIS A 80 -7.56 1.67 -1.83
CA HIS A 80 -7.24 0.41 -1.14
C HIS A 80 -6.79 0.65 0.30
N ARG A 81 -5.95 1.67 0.52
CA ARG A 81 -5.45 2.12 1.84
C ARG A 81 -4.63 1.09 2.62
N ASP A 82 -4.12 0.05 1.95
CA ASP A 82 -3.19 -0.92 2.55
C ASP A 82 -2.40 -1.69 1.48
N ILE A 83 -1.85 -0.96 0.50
CA ILE A 83 -0.96 -1.53 -0.51
C ILE A 83 0.38 -1.87 0.15
N LYS A 84 0.75 -3.14 0.08
CA LYS A 84 1.99 -3.71 0.63
C LYS A 84 2.28 -5.06 -0.02
N PRO A 85 3.53 -5.56 -0.05
CA PRO A 85 3.90 -6.80 -0.71
C PRO A 85 3.09 -8.04 -0.28
N GLN A 86 2.55 -8.05 0.94
CA GLN A 86 1.72 -9.15 1.47
C GLN A 86 0.33 -9.20 0.82
N ASN A 87 -0.20 -8.06 0.37
CA ASN A 87 -1.51 -7.94 -0.26
C ASN A 87 -1.45 -8.06 -1.79
N LEU A 88 -0.28 -8.42 -2.32
CA LEU A 88 -0.04 -8.63 -3.75
C LEU A 88 0.19 -10.12 -3.96
N LEU A 89 -0.87 -10.81 -4.36
CA LEU A 89 -0.82 -12.24 -4.63
C LEU A 89 -0.17 -12.50 -5.99
N LEU A 90 0.57 -13.61 -6.09
CA LEU A 90 1.28 -14.03 -7.30
C LEU A 90 0.96 -15.48 -7.63
N ASP A 91 0.69 -15.74 -8.90
CA ASP A 91 0.82 -17.06 -9.49
C ASP A 91 2.22 -17.19 -10.14
N PRO A 92 3.13 -18.01 -9.58
CA PRO A 92 4.49 -18.16 -10.09
C PRO A 92 4.57 -18.74 -11.50
N GLU A 93 3.59 -19.56 -11.91
CA GLU A 93 3.61 -20.22 -13.22
C GLU A 93 3.26 -19.23 -14.33
N SER A 94 2.23 -18.41 -14.12
CA SER A 94 1.75 -17.43 -15.11
C SER A 94 2.33 -16.03 -14.92
N SER A 95 3.02 -15.76 -13.81
CA SER A 95 3.47 -14.42 -13.39
C SER A 95 2.33 -13.38 -13.25
N ILE A 96 1.09 -13.84 -13.07
CA ILE A 96 -0.08 -12.98 -12.87
C ILE A 96 -0.08 -12.47 -11.43
N LEU A 97 -0.21 -11.14 -11.29
CA LEU A 97 -0.40 -10.48 -10.00
C LEU A 97 -1.88 -10.16 -9.78
N LYS A 98 -2.36 -10.43 -8.56
CA LYS A 98 -3.71 -10.10 -8.09
C LYS A 98 -3.67 -9.34 -6.77
N LEU A 99 -4.26 -8.15 -6.75
CA LEU A 99 -4.47 -7.37 -5.54
C LEU A 99 -5.56 -8.00 -4.67
N CYS A 100 -5.29 -8.17 -3.37
CA CYS A 100 -6.22 -8.73 -2.40
C CYS A 100 -6.34 -7.87 -1.13
N ASP A 101 -7.17 -8.32 -0.18
CA ASP A 101 -7.39 -7.67 1.12
C ASP A 101 -7.96 -6.25 1.05
N PHE A 102 -9.23 -6.19 0.63
CA PHE A 102 -10.01 -4.96 0.61
C PHE A 102 -10.60 -4.59 1.99
N GLY A 103 -10.12 -5.17 3.09
CA GLY A 103 -10.65 -4.89 4.44
C GLY A 103 -10.45 -3.45 4.89
N SER A 104 -9.39 -2.80 4.40
CA SER A 104 -9.12 -1.37 4.62
C SER A 104 -9.70 -0.46 3.54
N ALA A 105 -10.22 -1.00 2.44
CA ALA A 105 -10.62 -0.18 1.29
C ALA A 105 -11.86 0.68 1.58
N LYS A 106 -11.93 1.87 0.98
CA LYS A 106 -13.08 2.78 1.10
C LYS A 106 -13.27 3.57 -0.19
N GLN A 107 -14.53 3.83 -0.56
CA GLN A 107 -14.84 4.82 -1.58
C GLN A 107 -14.65 6.22 -0.98
N LEU A 108 -13.69 6.98 -1.50
CA LEU A 108 -13.39 8.32 -1.00
C LEU A 108 -14.33 9.32 -1.68
N ILE A 109 -15.03 10.11 -0.86
CA ILE A 109 -15.96 11.14 -1.31
C ILE A 109 -15.36 12.49 -0.90
N LYS A 110 -15.21 13.40 -1.88
CA LYS A 110 -14.63 14.72 -1.65
C LYS A 110 -15.46 15.49 -0.60
N GLY A 111 -14.80 16.00 0.43
CA GLY A 111 -15.43 16.72 1.53
C GLY A 111 -15.82 15.84 2.72
N GLU A 112 -15.78 14.51 2.59
CA GLU A 112 -15.97 13.60 3.72
C GLU A 112 -14.63 13.27 4.39
N PRO A 113 -14.52 13.40 5.73
CA PRO A 113 -13.30 13.07 6.44
C PRO A 113 -13.06 11.56 6.48
N ASN A 114 -11.78 11.19 6.48
CA ASN A 114 -11.32 9.80 6.54
C ASN A 114 -10.28 9.63 7.67
N VAL A 115 -10.23 8.44 8.26
CA VAL A 115 -9.22 8.10 9.28
C VAL A 115 -7.82 8.17 8.67
N SER A 116 -6.93 8.93 9.31
CA SER A 116 -5.53 9.11 8.87
C SER A 116 -4.60 7.98 9.31
N TYR A 117 -4.86 7.37 10.48
CA TYR A 117 -4.11 6.22 10.99
C TYR A 117 -4.53 4.93 10.27
N ILE A 118 -4.16 4.84 8.99
CA ILE A 118 -4.42 3.72 8.07
C ILE A 118 -3.12 3.39 7.31
N CYS A 119 -3.12 2.37 6.45
CA CYS A 119 -1.94 1.79 5.80
C CYS A 119 -0.94 1.14 6.78
N SER A 120 -0.31 0.07 6.32
CA SER A 120 0.88 -0.50 6.96
C SER A 120 2.04 0.49 6.93
N ARG A 121 2.76 0.63 8.05
CA ARG A 121 3.66 1.77 8.36
C ARG A 121 4.67 2.10 7.25
N TYR A 122 5.42 1.12 6.76
CA TYR A 122 6.50 1.34 5.76
C TYR A 122 5.99 1.83 4.39
N TYR A 123 4.69 1.65 4.13
CA TYR A 123 4.03 2.01 2.87
C TYR A 123 3.11 3.22 3.04
N ARG A 124 3.10 3.85 4.22
CA ARG A 124 2.19 4.95 4.55
C ARG A 124 2.66 6.25 3.89
N ALA A 125 1.74 6.91 3.19
CA ALA A 125 1.96 8.21 2.57
C ALA A 125 2.21 9.31 3.61
N PRO A 126 3.07 10.30 3.34
CA PRO A 126 3.45 11.32 4.31
C PRO A 126 2.27 12.17 4.77
N GLU A 127 1.28 12.46 3.93
CA GLU A 127 0.04 13.15 4.31
C GLU A 127 -0.75 12.41 5.42
N LEU A 128 -0.72 11.08 5.43
CA LEU A 128 -1.34 10.29 6.50
C LEU A 128 -0.55 10.41 7.81
N ILE A 129 0.78 10.53 7.73
CA ILE A 129 1.66 10.76 8.89
C ILE A 129 1.42 12.17 9.45
N PHE A 130 1.20 13.15 8.57
CA PHE A 130 0.77 14.50 8.94
C PHE A 130 -0.68 14.57 9.43
N GLY A 131 -1.41 13.46 9.45
CA GLY A 131 -2.76 13.39 10.00
C GLY A 131 -3.86 13.92 9.08
N ALA A 132 -3.62 13.99 7.77
CA ALA A 132 -4.63 14.42 6.81
C ALA A 132 -5.87 13.53 6.84
N ILE A 133 -7.05 14.13 6.69
CA ILE A 133 -8.35 13.43 6.66
C ILE A 133 -9.05 13.55 5.31
N ASP A 134 -8.55 14.44 4.44
CA ASP A 134 -9.04 14.79 3.11
C ASP A 134 -8.10 14.26 2.00
N TYR A 135 -7.31 13.23 2.31
CA TYR A 135 -6.45 12.54 1.34
C TYR A 135 -7.25 11.88 0.22
N THR A 136 -6.55 11.51 -0.84
CA THR A 136 -7.13 10.94 -2.07
C THR A 136 -6.59 9.54 -2.33
N CYS A 137 -7.03 8.92 -3.43
CA CYS A 137 -6.51 7.63 -3.89
C CYS A 137 -4.99 7.62 -4.16
N TYR A 138 -4.33 8.79 -4.25
CA TYR A 138 -2.89 8.90 -4.47
C TYR A 138 -2.04 8.34 -3.33
N ILE A 139 -2.59 8.09 -2.14
CA ILE A 139 -1.89 7.35 -1.09
C ILE A 139 -1.50 5.94 -1.54
N ASP A 140 -2.32 5.28 -2.38
CA ASP A 140 -2.01 3.96 -2.92
C ASP A 140 -0.84 4.03 -3.93
N VAL A 141 -0.68 5.16 -4.62
CA VAL A 141 0.42 5.40 -5.55
C VAL A 141 1.73 5.57 -4.79
N TRP A 142 1.72 6.31 -3.67
CA TRP A 142 2.86 6.37 -2.76
C TRP A 142 3.25 4.98 -2.26
N SER A 143 2.29 4.21 -1.74
CA SER A 143 2.54 2.85 -1.25
C SER A 143 3.11 1.94 -2.34
N SER A 144 2.64 2.09 -3.58
CA SER A 144 3.17 1.36 -4.74
C SER A 144 4.61 1.76 -5.08
N GLY A 145 4.96 3.03 -4.91
CA GLY A 145 6.34 3.51 -4.99
C GLY A 145 7.25 2.86 -3.94
N CYS A 146 6.78 2.73 -2.70
CA CYS A 146 7.49 2.00 -1.65
C CYS A 146 7.68 0.51 -2.01
N VAL A 147 6.66 -0.15 -2.57
CA VAL A 147 6.78 -1.54 -3.07
C VAL A 147 7.83 -1.64 -4.17
N LEU A 148 7.80 -0.76 -5.17
CA LEU A 148 8.79 -0.74 -6.25
C LEU A 148 10.22 -0.59 -5.70
N ALA A 149 10.43 0.38 -4.80
CA ALA A 149 11.72 0.59 -4.19
C ALA A 149 12.19 -0.64 -3.39
N GLU A 150 11.29 -1.27 -2.63
CA GLU A 150 11.60 -2.50 -1.88
C GLU A 150 12.01 -3.66 -2.79
N LEU A 151 11.35 -3.83 -3.94
CA LEU A 151 11.72 -4.88 -4.91
C LEU A 151 13.09 -4.64 -5.56
N LEU A 152 13.49 -3.37 -5.72
CA LEU A 152 14.80 -3.00 -6.28
C LEU A 152 15.92 -3.11 -5.24
N LEU A 153 15.64 -2.70 -3.99
CA LEU A 153 16.62 -2.67 -2.89
C LEU A 153 16.75 -4.01 -2.16
N GLY A 154 15.75 -4.88 -2.25
CA GLY A 154 15.67 -6.12 -1.47
C GLY A 154 15.29 -5.93 0.01
N GLN A 155 14.97 -4.69 0.40
CA GLN A 155 14.54 -4.28 1.74
C GLN A 155 13.64 -3.04 1.67
N PRO A 156 12.76 -2.79 2.66
CA PRO A 156 11.90 -1.60 2.67
C PRO A 156 12.71 -0.30 2.64
N ILE A 157 12.32 0.64 1.78
CA ILE A 157 13.01 1.93 1.62
C ILE A 157 12.84 2.86 2.83
N PHE A 158 11.70 2.77 3.55
CA PHE A 158 11.40 3.64 4.70
C PHE A 158 11.00 2.80 5.93
N PRO A 159 11.96 2.19 6.65
CA PRO A 159 11.68 1.28 7.76
C PRO A 159 11.56 2.02 9.12
N GLY A 160 10.54 2.86 9.31
CA GLY A 160 10.36 3.61 10.57
C GLY A 160 9.79 2.78 11.73
N GLU A 161 10.24 2.99 12.96
CA GLU A 161 9.73 2.29 14.16
C GLU A 161 8.43 2.92 14.71
N SER A 162 8.32 4.24 14.64
CA SER A 162 7.13 5.03 14.98
C SER A 162 6.61 5.85 13.78
N GLY A 163 5.50 6.59 13.96
CA GLY A 163 5.03 7.54 12.93
C GLY A 163 6.03 8.67 12.67
N VAL A 164 6.72 9.13 13.72
CA VAL A 164 7.75 10.17 13.61
C VAL A 164 8.98 9.61 12.90
N ASP A 165 9.44 8.40 13.27
CA ASP A 165 10.60 7.77 12.62
C ASP A 165 10.32 7.47 11.15
N GLN A 166 9.09 7.09 10.81
CA GLN A 166 8.68 6.90 9.42
C GLN A 166 8.87 8.18 8.59
N LEU A 167 8.52 9.34 9.15
CA LEU A 167 8.75 10.63 8.49
C LEU A 167 10.25 10.96 8.40
N VAL A 168 11.03 10.62 9.42
CA VAL A 168 12.49 10.79 9.41
C VAL A 168 13.12 9.97 8.28
N GLU A 169 12.74 8.70 8.09
CA GLU A 169 13.24 7.87 6.99
C GLU A 169 12.90 8.46 5.61
N ILE A 170 11.69 9.01 5.45
CA ILE A 170 11.28 9.69 4.22
C ILE A 170 12.15 10.93 3.97
N ILE A 171 12.37 11.76 4.99
CA ILE A 171 13.17 13.00 4.90
C ILE A 171 14.64 12.69 4.57
N LYS A 172 15.21 11.57 5.05
CA LYS A 172 16.58 11.16 4.69
C LYS A 172 16.77 10.98 3.18
N VAL A 173 15.72 10.57 2.46
CA VAL A 173 15.77 10.37 1.01
C VAL A 173 15.28 11.60 0.26
N LEU A 174 14.08 12.09 0.59
CA LEU A 174 13.42 13.18 -0.15
C LEU A 174 13.86 14.58 0.27
N GLY A 175 14.58 14.71 1.39
CA GLY A 175 14.85 15.98 2.04
C GLY A 175 13.66 16.50 2.84
N THR A 176 13.87 17.62 3.53
CA THR A 176 12.82 18.27 4.32
C THR A 176 11.76 18.86 3.40
N PRO A 177 10.46 18.55 3.59
CA PRO A 177 9.41 19.10 2.75
C PRO A 177 9.33 20.62 2.91
N SER A 178 9.16 21.31 1.79
CA SER A 178 8.89 22.74 1.77
C SER A 178 7.56 23.06 2.47
N ARG A 179 7.37 24.33 2.86
CA ARG A 179 6.09 24.79 3.45
C ARG A 179 4.90 24.53 2.53
N GLU A 180 5.10 24.67 1.21
CA GLU A 180 4.05 24.39 0.24
C GLU A 180 3.71 22.89 0.19
N GLN A 181 4.70 22.01 0.19
CA GLN A 181 4.47 20.56 0.24
C GLN A 181 3.74 20.14 1.53
N ILE A 182 4.12 20.71 2.69
CA ILE A 182 3.41 20.46 3.96
C ILE A 182 1.95 20.90 3.85
N ARG A 183 1.69 22.10 3.30
CA ARG A 183 0.33 22.61 3.09
C ARG A 183 -0.50 21.73 2.17
N GLN A 184 0.10 21.18 1.10
CA GLN A 184 -0.57 20.25 0.19
C GLN A 184 -0.87 18.89 0.85
N MET A 185 0.00 18.45 1.78
CA MET A 185 -0.20 17.21 2.52
C MET A 185 -1.25 17.34 3.63
N ASN A 186 -1.18 18.39 4.44
CA ASN A 186 -2.20 18.71 5.43
C ASN A 186 -2.19 20.23 5.74
N PRO A 187 -3.19 21.00 5.28
CA PRO A 187 -3.24 22.45 5.52
C PRO A 187 -3.46 22.82 6.99
N ASN A 188 -3.96 21.89 7.81
CA ASN A 188 -4.20 22.08 9.24
C ASN A 188 -2.99 21.72 10.11
N TYR A 189 -1.88 21.29 9.51
CA TYR A 189 -0.68 20.92 10.25
C TYR A 189 0.06 22.18 10.73
N GLN A 190 -0.03 22.46 12.04
CA GLN A 190 0.50 23.69 12.64
C GLN A 190 1.88 23.53 13.29
N GLU A 191 2.35 22.30 13.50
CA GLU A 191 3.54 22.03 14.32
C GLU A 191 4.57 21.19 13.59
N PHE A 192 5.80 21.71 13.45
CA PHE A 192 7.10 21.06 13.67
C PHE A 192 8.17 21.84 12.89
N ARG A 193 9.25 22.24 13.58
CA ARG A 193 10.47 22.69 12.91
C ARG A 193 11.30 21.47 12.57
N PHE A 194 11.23 21.03 11.32
CA PHE A 194 12.16 20.03 10.83
C PHE A 194 13.55 20.65 10.65
N PRO A 195 14.63 19.95 11.02
CA PRO A 195 15.96 20.33 10.56
C PRO A 195 15.96 20.36 9.03
N GLN A 196 16.72 21.28 8.43
CA GLN A 196 16.80 21.39 6.98
C GLN A 196 17.78 20.34 6.45
N ILE A 197 17.25 19.30 5.83
CA ILE A 197 17.98 18.18 5.25
C ILE A 197 17.81 18.26 3.74
N LYS A 198 18.92 18.19 3.00
CA LYS A 198 18.90 18.15 1.53
C LYS A 198 18.48 16.76 1.06
N ALA A 199 17.75 16.70 -0.05
CA ALA A 199 17.41 15.44 -0.70
C ALA A 199 18.66 14.64 -1.06
N HIS A 200 18.60 13.33 -0.84
CA HIS A 200 19.65 12.41 -1.24
C HIS A 200 19.49 12.05 -2.72
N PRO A 201 20.56 12.03 -3.54
CA PRO A 201 20.44 11.67 -4.94
C PRO A 201 19.95 10.23 -5.13
N TRP A 202 18.88 10.02 -5.89
CA TRP A 202 18.25 8.70 -6.09
C TRP A 202 19.19 7.60 -6.60
N HIS A 203 20.20 7.92 -7.41
CA HIS A 203 21.18 6.95 -7.89
C HIS A 203 22.16 6.47 -6.79
N LYS A 204 22.08 7.04 -5.59
CA LYS A 204 22.86 6.69 -4.39
C LYS A 204 22.00 6.14 -3.26
N VAL A 205 20.69 5.95 -3.50
CA VAL A 205 19.75 5.30 -2.58
C VAL A 205 19.91 3.79 -2.68
#